data_AF-A0A2Z3YP57-F1
#
_entry.id   AF-A0A2Z3YP57-F1
#
_cell.length_a   1.000
_cell.length_b   1.000
_cell.length_c   1.000
_cell.angle_alpha   90.00
_cell.angle_beta   90.00
_cell.angle_gamma   90.00
#
_symmetry.space_group_name_H-M   'P 1'
#
loop_
_entity.id
_entity.type
_entity.pdbx_description
1 polymer ?
#
loop_
_entity_poly.entity_id
_entity_poly.type
_entity_poly.pdbx_seq_one_letter_code
_entity_poly.pdbx_strand_id
1 'polypeptide(L)'
;MSAVQAREAGTPGGVQTGAGGRAGAADRRRGGTGRTVISVIGPDRAQAETVAEELRRRVPHRQFVVGAGPDIADGVVAVTGGDGVTGAERDAAVVRAVRDATGGCVLYTGSSRPCCDGPGVTVVRWGRSRPGQVDGPARPGRDGVSDPVALDELAETVSSLWVDVPRWLRDARRADVDREERVKVAVRLSAERIISDLLDPSSGGPDPADPVGADALGELFLARLRCTVLEQGVEWPRVRGGESVYSGAGGDGVGEGPGDVGDGGSRDPYGGEEPGGDHNRMLLVLVASAGAGVACALAAGRLAGPVAGVVAGVVVALVLAVLRWRTVTAERRARRRARTRTRLRRRWGVVVAEVVSRLRTPRAAEALVLELSGGGLR
;
A
#
# COMPACT_ATOMS: atom_id res chain seq x y z
N MET A 1 -92.97 17.99 4.64
CA MET A 1 -92.70 19.43 4.43
C MET A 1 -91.40 19.53 3.66
N SER A 2 -91.51 19.99 2.40
CA SER A 2 -90.53 20.41 1.37
C SER A 2 -89.29 19.53 1.10
N ALA A 3 -89.19 18.80 -0.02
CA ALA A 3 -88.91 19.24 -1.42
C ALA A 3 -87.46 19.76 -1.55
N VAL A 4 -86.58 19.30 -2.44
CA VAL A 4 -86.55 19.35 -3.94
C VAL A 4 -85.31 18.52 -4.35
N GLN A 5 -85.35 17.46 -5.17
CA GLN A 5 -85.42 17.32 -6.65
C GLN A 5 -84.16 17.73 -7.48
N ALA A 6 -83.95 16.99 -8.58
CA ALA A 6 -82.98 17.11 -9.71
C ALA A 6 -81.62 16.38 -9.50
N ARG A 7 -81.21 15.31 -10.20
CA ARG A 7 -81.27 14.82 -11.61
C ARG A 7 -80.28 15.53 -12.55
N GLU A 8 -79.58 14.70 -13.36
CA GLU A 8 -78.67 14.94 -14.52
C GLU A 8 -77.19 14.60 -14.24
N ALA A 9 -76.63 13.50 -14.73
CA ALA A 9 -76.25 13.13 -16.12
C ALA A 9 -75.04 13.93 -16.66
N GLY A 10 -73.91 13.25 -16.90
CA GLY A 10 -72.78 13.81 -17.66
C GLY A 10 -71.42 13.16 -17.40
N THR A 11 -70.96 12.33 -18.33
CA THR A 11 -69.53 12.01 -18.62
C THR A 11 -69.37 12.43 -20.09
N PRO A 12 -68.28 13.07 -20.60
CA PRO A 12 -66.87 12.62 -20.46
C PRO A 12 -65.76 13.69 -20.53
N GLY A 13 -64.50 13.26 -20.31
CA GLY A 13 -63.31 13.77 -21.01
C GLY A 13 -62.52 14.91 -20.36
N GLY A 14 -61.22 14.69 -20.12
CA GLY A 14 -60.29 15.75 -19.71
C GLY A 14 -58.87 15.25 -19.45
N VAL A 15 -58.03 15.35 -20.47
CA VAL A 15 -56.57 15.19 -20.44
C VAL A 15 -55.95 16.18 -19.45
N GLN A 16 -55.06 15.73 -18.57
CA GLN A 16 -54.07 16.57 -17.91
C GLN A 16 -52.66 15.95 -18.05
N THR A 17 -51.96 16.47 -19.06
CA THR A 17 -50.51 16.45 -19.17
C THR A 17 -49.92 17.39 -18.12
N GLY A 18 -49.29 16.83 -17.08
CA GLY A 18 -48.52 17.57 -16.08
C GLY A 18 -47.03 17.32 -16.27
N ALA A 19 -46.35 18.27 -16.91
CA ALA A 19 -44.90 18.35 -16.95
C ALA A 19 -44.35 18.59 -15.53
N GLY A 20 -43.38 17.78 -15.11
CA GLY A 20 -42.62 18.01 -13.89
C GLY A 20 -41.55 16.93 -13.69
N GLY A 21 -40.27 17.33 -13.69
CA GLY A 21 -39.22 16.47 -13.14
C GLY A 21 -37.95 16.26 -13.95
N ARG A 22 -37.47 17.23 -14.75
CA ARG A 22 -36.03 17.31 -15.08
C ARG A 22 -35.26 17.91 -13.91
N ALA A 23 -35.15 17.15 -12.82
CA ALA A 23 -34.26 17.42 -11.69
C ALA A 23 -34.19 16.16 -10.81
N GLY A 24 -33.36 15.19 -11.18
CA GLY A 24 -33.27 13.96 -10.39
C GLY A 24 -32.25 12.92 -10.88
N ALA A 25 -31.27 13.33 -11.69
CA ALA A 25 -30.23 12.44 -12.21
C ALA A 25 -28.90 12.51 -11.43
N ALA A 26 -28.74 13.47 -10.51
CA ALA A 26 -27.45 13.73 -9.86
C ALA A 26 -27.36 13.33 -8.37
N ASP A 27 -28.45 12.85 -7.74
CA ASP A 27 -28.48 12.70 -6.26
C ASP A 27 -28.87 11.29 -5.76
N ARG A 28 -28.86 10.26 -6.62
CA ARG A 28 -29.35 8.91 -6.26
C ARG A 28 -28.28 7.83 -6.03
N ARG A 29 -27.05 8.23 -5.70
CA ARG A 29 -25.96 7.32 -5.27
C ARG A 29 -25.47 7.59 -3.84
N ARG A 30 -26.36 8.00 -2.93
CA ARG A 30 -26.03 8.12 -1.50
C ARG A 30 -27.08 7.37 -0.67
N GLY A 31 -26.68 6.26 -0.06
CA GLY A 31 -27.43 5.63 1.04
C GLY A 31 -27.69 4.13 0.94
N GLY A 32 -27.24 3.44 -0.11
CA GLY A 32 -27.33 1.98 -0.16
C GLY A 32 -26.32 1.35 0.78
N THR A 33 -26.78 0.60 1.77
CA THR A 33 -25.96 -0.37 2.53
C THR A 33 -25.06 -1.10 1.52
N GLY A 34 -23.72 -0.99 1.61
CA GLY A 34 -22.78 -1.40 0.54
C GLY A 34 -22.75 -2.90 0.20
N ARG A 35 -23.90 -3.44 -0.21
CA ARG A 35 -24.20 -4.80 -0.64
C ARG A 35 -24.70 -4.69 -2.08
N THR A 36 -24.21 -5.57 -2.93
CA THR A 36 -24.71 -5.72 -4.30
C THR A 36 -26.22 -5.98 -4.29
N VAL A 37 -26.98 -5.13 -4.98
CA VAL A 37 -28.42 -5.25 -5.15
C VAL A 37 -28.70 -6.05 -6.40
N ILE A 38 -29.39 -7.19 -6.27
CA ILE A 38 -29.81 -8.03 -7.37
C ILE A 38 -31.32 -7.96 -7.50
N SER A 39 -31.80 -7.59 -8.69
CA SER A 39 -33.21 -7.64 -8.99
C SER A 39 -33.62 -9.06 -9.39
N VAL A 40 -34.72 -9.54 -8.82
CA VAL A 40 -35.37 -10.79 -9.26
C VAL A 40 -36.67 -10.40 -9.96
N ILE A 41 -36.76 -10.69 -11.26
CA ILE A 41 -37.90 -10.34 -12.11
C ILE A 41 -38.46 -11.59 -12.77
N GLY A 42 -39.75 -11.60 -13.07
CA GLY A 42 -40.39 -12.70 -13.78
C GLY A 42 -41.85 -12.39 -14.09
N PRO A 43 -42.48 -13.13 -15.01
CA PRO A 43 -43.88 -12.95 -15.36
C PRO A 43 -44.82 -13.40 -14.22
N ASP A 44 -44.43 -14.39 -13.42
CA ASP A 44 -45.13 -14.77 -12.17
C ASP A 44 -44.40 -14.14 -10.97
N ARG A 45 -45.03 -13.16 -10.33
CA ARG A 45 -44.51 -12.48 -9.15
C ARG A 45 -44.28 -13.44 -7.97
N ALA A 46 -45.15 -14.43 -7.77
CA ALA A 46 -45.03 -15.36 -6.65
C ALA A 46 -43.79 -16.26 -6.80
N GLN A 47 -43.46 -16.65 -8.03
CA GLN A 47 -42.23 -17.39 -8.34
C GLN A 47 -40.99 -16.52 -8.09
N ALA A 48 -40.99 -15.27 -8.57
CA ALA A 48 -39.89 -14.35 -8.33
C ALA A 48 -39.67 -14.07 -6.82
N GLU A 49 -40.74 -13.95 -6.03
CA GLU A 49 -40.66 -13.79 -4.57
C GLU A 49 -40.08 -15.04 -3.89
N THR A 50 -40.48 -16.23 -4.32
CA THR A 50 -39.96 -17.50 -3.79
C THR A 50 -38.46 -17.64 -4.08
N VAL A 51 -38.04 -17.37 -5.32
CA VAL A 51 -36.63 -17.41 -5.71
C VAL A 51 -35.82 -16.37 -4.95
N ALA A 52 -36.32 -15.15 -4.81
CA ALA A 52 -35.64 -14.11 -4.05
C ALA A 52 -35.46 -14.49 -2.58
N GLU A 53 -36.45 -15.11 -1.95
CA GLU A 53 -36.37 -15.55 -0.56
C GLU A 53 -35.36 -16.69 -0.37
N GLU A 54 -35.36 -17.67 -1.27
CA GLU A 54 -34.40 -18.78 -1.23
C GLU A 54 -32.97 -18.32 -1.51
N LEU A 55 -32.79 -17.30 -2.36
CA LEU A 55 -31.49 -16.68 -2.60
C LEU A 55 -31.01 -15.84 -1.40
N ARG A 56 -31.89 -15.14 -0.69
CA ARG A 56 -31.52 -14.42 0.55
C ARG A 56 -30.96 -15.36 1.61
N ARG A 57 -31.52 -16.56 1.71
CA ARG A 57 -31.05 -17.59 2.66
C ARG A 57 -29.67 -18.14 2.28
N ARG A 58 -29.45 -18.42 1.00
CA ARG A 58 -28.19 -19.00 0.49
C ARG A 58 -27.06 -17.98 0.36
N VAL A 59 -27.38 -16.74 0.01
CA VAL A 59 -26.41 -15.67 -0.28
C VAL A 59 -26.70 -14.45 0.59
N PRO A 60 -26.54 -14.55 1.93
CA PRO A 60 -27.00 -13.53 2.89
C PRO A 60 -26.22 -12.21 2.81
N HIS A 61 -25.09 -12.20 2.10
CA HIS A 61 -24.27 -10.99 1.92
C HIS A 61 -24.76 -10.09 0.79
N ARG A 62 -25.72 -10.53 -0.03
CA ARG A 62 -26.32 -9.75 -1.13
C ARG A 62 -27.74 -9.32 -0.82
N GLN A 63 -28.20 -8.26 -1.47
CA GLN A 63 -29.56 -7.76 -1.32
C GLN A 63 -30.40 -8.17 -2.54
N PHE A 64 -31.47 -8.94 -2.32
CA PHE A 64 -32.38 -9.34 -3.40
C PHE A 64 -33.68 -8.54 -3.33
N VAL A 65 -34.00 -7.82 -4.40
CA VAL A 65 -35.21 -6.99 -4.53
C VAL A 65 -36.07 -7.53 -5.67
N VAL A 66 -37.35 -7.80 -5.39
CA VAL A 66 -38.26 -8.32 -6.42
C VAL A 66 -38.83 -7.17 -7.24
N GLY A 67 -38.79 -7.29 -8.57
CA GLY A 67 -39.43 -6.34 -9.47
C GLY A 67 -38.73 -4.97 -9.57
N ALA A 68 -37.49 -4.85 -9.07
CA ALA A 68 -36.70 -3.65 -9.29
C ALA A 68 -36.28 -3.56 -10.76
N GLY A 69 -36.43 -2.39 -11.37
CA GLY A 69 -35.91 -2.15 -12.71
C GLY A 69 -34.37 -2.23 -12.74
N PRO A 70 -33.77 -2.40 -13.92
CA PRO A 70 -32.31 -2.45 -14.09
C PRO A 70 -31.62 -1.17 -13.59
N ASP A 71 -32.35 -0.05 -13.49
CA ASP A 71 -31.84 1.25 -13.03
C ASP A 71 -31.48 1.29 -11.52
N ILE A 72 -31.94 0.29 -10.75
CA ILE A 72 -31.81 0.25 -9.28
C ILE A 72 -30.89 -0.91 -8.83
N ALA A 73 -30.63 -1.89 -9.69
CA ALA A 73 -29.92 -3.11 -9.35
C ALA A 73 -28.58 -3.24 -10.09
N ASP A 74 -27.59 -3.81 -9.41
CA ASP A 74 -26.27 -4.13 -9.95
C ASP A 74 -26.30 -5.41 -10.82
N GLY A 75 -27.37 -6.19 -10.74
CA GLY A 75 -27.56 -7.42 -11.50
C GLY A 75 -29.02 -7.86 -11.55
N VAL A 76 -29.38 -8.71 -12.50
CA VAL A 76 -30.75 -9.18 -12.70
C VAL A 76 -30.83 -10.70 -12.86
N VAL A 77 -31.70 -11.32 -12.09
CA VAL A 77 -32.15 -12.71 -12.24
C VAL A 77 -33.55 -12.68 -12.86
N ALA A 78 -33.67 -13.18 -14.08
CA ALA A 78 -34.95 -13.37 -14.75
C ALA A 78 -35.46 -14.80 -14.47
N VAL A 79 -36.61 -14.91 -13.84
CA VAL A 79 -37.29 -16.17 -13.51
C VAL A 79 -38.39 -16.41 -14.52
N THR A 80 -38.37 -17.54 -15.23
CA THR A 80 -39.37 -17.86 -16.27
C THR A 80 -39.91 -19.27 -16.08
N GLY A 81 -41.23 -19.38 -15.94
CA GLY A 81 -41.91 -20.61 -15.55
C GLY A 81 -41.73 -21.79 -16.51
N GLY A 82 -41.56 -21.52 -17.81
CA GLY A 82 -41.95 -22.48 -18.85
C GLY A 82 -43.48 -22.70 -18.79
N ASP A 83 -44.29 -22.87 -19.82
CA ASP A 83 -44.14 -23.62 -21.06
C ASP A 83 -45.28 -23.21 -22.00
N GLY A 84 -45.32 -21.92 -22.37
CA GLY A 84 -46.28 -21.40 -23.35
C GLY A 84 -45.55 -20.84 -24.56
N VAL A 85 -45.88 -21.32 -25.76
CA VAL A 85 -45.30 -20.83 -27.04
C VAL A 85 -45.49 -19.32 -27.18
N THR A 86 -46.61 -18.78 -26.68
CA THR A 86 -46.92 -17.33 -26.68
C THR A 86 -46.26 -16.53 -25.55
N GLY A 87 -45.82 -17.20 -24.47
CA GLY A 87 -45.10 -16.58 -23.36
C GLY A 87 -43.59 -16.51 -23.62
N ALA A 88 -43.03 -17.51 -24.31
CA ALA A 88 -41.60 -17.63 -24.55
C ALA A 88 -41.00 -16.45 -25.35
N GLU A 89 -41.70 -15.95 -26.36
CA GLU A 89 -41.22 -14.78 -27.13
C GLU A 89 -41.23 -13.49 -26.31
N ARG A 90 -42.23 -13.32 -25.44
CA ARG A 90 -42.35 -12.17 -24.55
C ARG A 90 -41.29 -12.21 -23.46
N ASP A 91 -41.05 -13.38 -22.89
CA ASP A 91 -39.98 -13.61 -21.91
C ASP A 91 -38.60 -13.38 -22.54
N ALA A 92 -38.38 -13.85 -23.77
CA ALA A 92 -37.15 -13.59 -24.52
C ALA A 92 -36.93 -12.09 -24.80
N ALA A 93 -37.99 -11.34 -25.07
CA ALA A 93 -37.90 -9.89 -25.27
C ALA A 93 -37.50 -9.16 -23.98
N VAL A 94 -38.08 -9.54 -22.84
CA VAL A 94 -37.72 -8.98 -21.52
C VAL A 94 -36.27 -9.29 -21.17
N VAL A 95 -35.84 -10.55 -21.32
CA VAL A 95 -34.47 -10.95 -20.98
C VAL A 95 -33.45 -10.25 -21.87
N ARG A 96 -33.74 -10.09 -23.18
CA ARG A 96 -32.88 -9.31 -24.08
C ARG A 96 -32.82 -7.84 -23.68
N ALA A 97 -33.95 -7.20 -23.40
CA ALA A 97 -33.98 -5.81 -22.96
C ALA A 97 -33.20 -5.59 -21.65
N VAL A 98 -33.31 -6.53 -20.71
CA VAL A 98 -32.56 -6.50 -19.46
C VAL A 98 -31.07 -6.66 -19.72
N ARG A 99 -30.68 -7.68 -20.49
CA ARG A 99 -29.28 -7.90 -20.88
C ARG A 99 -28.69 -6.67 -21.54
N ASP A 100 -29.42 -6.04 -22.47
CA ASP A 100 -28.94 -4.87 -23.20
C ASP A 100 -28.80 -3.65 -22.27
N ALA A 101 -29.63 -3.55 -21.24
CA ALA A 101 -29.56 -2.49 -20.23
C ALA A 101 -28.47 -2.72 -19.16
N THR A 102 -28.20 -3.96 -18.76
CA THR A 102 -27.30 -4.30 -17.65
C THR A 102 -25.98 -4.93 -18.07
N GLY A 103 -25.78 -5.21 -19.36
CA GLY A 103 -24.63 -5.93 -19.89
C GLY A 103 -24.65 -7.44 -19.63
N GLY A 104 -25.59 -7.94 -18.83
CA GLY A 104 -25.78 -9.37 -18.59
C GLY A 104 -26.84 -9.70 -17.54
N CYS A 105 -27.39 -10.92 -17.63
CA CYS A 105 -28.43 -11.42 -16.73
C CYS A 105 -28.34 -12.93 -16.52
N VAL A 106 -28.86 -13.40 -15.39
CA VAL A 106 -29.04 -14.84 -15.13
C VAL A 106 -30.48 -15.21 -15.41
N LEU A 107 -30.69 -16.13 -16.35
CA LEU A 107 -32.01 -16.69 -16.65
C LEU A 107 -32.20 -17.97 -15.83
N TYR A 108 -33.04 -17.90 -14.81
CA TYR A 108 -33.52 -19.07 -14.09
C TYR A 108 -34.79 -19.57 -14.79
N THR A 109 -34.78 -20.79 -15.32
CA THR A 109 -35.92 -21.30 -16.13
C THR A 109 -36.23 -22.78 -15.92
N GLY A 110 -37.51 -23.13 -15.96
CA GLY A 110 -37.99 -24.52 -15.99
C GLY A 110 -38.04 -25.11 -17.40
N SER A 111 -37.84 -24.27 -18.42
CA SER A 111 -37.99 -24.72 -19.80
C SER A 111 -36.79 -25.54 -20.26
N SER A 112 -37.09 -26.64 -20.94
CA SER A 112 -36.10 -27.47 -21.63
C SER A 112 -35.45 -26.75 -22.81
N ARG A 113 -36.10 -25.71 -23.36
CA ARG A 113 -35.52 -24.77 -24.33
C ARG A 113 -35.57 -23.35 -23.77
N PRO A 114 -34.44 -22.76 -23.36
CA PRO A 114 -34.43 -21.41 -22.82
C PRO A 114 -34.95 -20.44 -23.88
N CYS A 115 -35.72 -19.45 -23.45
CA CYS A 115 -36.27 -18.43 -24.34
C CYS A 115 -35.16 -17.58 -25.00
N CYS A 116 -33.94 -17.61 -24.45
CA CYS A 116 -32.77 -17.00 -25.01
C CYS A 116 -31.49 -17.69 -24.50
N ASP A 117 -30.60 -18.01 -25.44
CA ASP A 117 -29.24 -18.47 -25.23
C ASP A 117 -28.30 -17.60 -26.07
N GLY A 118 -27.68 -16.62 -25.43
CA GLY A 118 -26.83 -15.68 -26.12
C GLY A 118 -25.76 -15.09 -25.20
N PRO A 119 -24.75 -14.42 -25.77
CA PRO A 119 -23.71 -13.75 -24.99
C PRO A 119 -24.36 -12.80 -23.97
N GLY A 120 -23.87 -12.82 -22.73
CA GLY A 120 -24.41 -12.05 -21.62
C GLY A 120 -25.61 -12.68 -20.88
N VAL A 121 -26.14 -13.82 -21.34
CA VAL A 121 -27.19 -14.57 -20.62
C VAL A 121 -26.62 -15.87 -20.07
N THR A 122 -26.65 -16.02 -18.75
CA THR A 122 -26.27 -17.30 -18.10
C THR A 122 -27.53 -18.04 -17.69
N VAL A 123 -27.74 -19.25 -18.21
CA VAL A 123 -28.96 -20.02 -18.01
C VAL A 123 -28.78 -21.06 -16.91
N VAL A 124 -29.59 -20.95 -15.85
CA VAL A 124 -29.71 -21.95 -14.79
C VAL A 124 -31.07 -22.61 -14.92
N ARG A 125 -31.10 -23.95 -15.02
CA ARG A 125 -32.35 -24.69 -15.26
C ARG A 125 -32.79 -25.43 -14.01
N TRP A 126 -34.06 -25.34 -13.66
CA TRP A 126 -34.66 -26.17 -12.63
C TRP A 126 -35.43 -27.35 -13.22
N GLY A 127 -35.68 -28.39 -12.40
CA GLY A 127 -36.42 -29.57 -12.85
C GLY A 127 -35.63 -30.45 -13.83
N ARG A 128 -34.29 -30.40 -13.80
CA ARG A 128 -33.45 -31.36 -14.54
C ARG A 128 -33.74 -32.76 -13.97
N SER A 129 -34.18 -33.70 -14.82
CA SER A 129 -34.22 -35.12 -14.47
C SER A 129 -32.83 -35.54 -13.99
N ARG A 130 -32.73 -36.11 -12.77
CA ARG A 130 -31.47 -36.68 -12.29
C ARG A 130 -30.93 -37.68 -13.33
N PRO A 131 -29.61 -37.78 -13.55
CA PRO A 131 -29.05 -38.83 -14.39
C PRO A 131 -29.49 -40.20 -13.84
N GLY A 132 -30.28 -40.94 -14.61
CA GLY A 132 -30.86 -42.24 -14.23
C GLY A 132 -32.34 -42.22 -13.81
N GLN A 133 -32.99 -41.05 -13.78
CA GLN A 133 -34.44 -40.97 -13.57
C GLN A 133 -35.16 -41.11 -14.91
N VAL A 134 -35.81 -42.26 -15.12
CA VAL A 134 -36.62 -42.55 -16.32
C VAL A 134 -37.69 -41.48 -16.45
N ASP A 135 -37.79 -40.90 -17.65
CA ASP A 135 -38.77 -39.89 -18.06
C ASP A 135 -40.21 -40.40 -17.89
N GLY A 136 -40.73 -40.35 -16.66
CA GLY A 136 -42.17 -40.18 -16.46
C GLY A 136 -42.56 -38.80 -17.02
N PRO A 137 -43.82 -38.60 -17.45
CA PRO A 137 -44.23 -37.31 -18.01
C PRO A 137 -43.90 -36.23 -16.99
N ALA A 138 -42.87 -35.44 -17.27
CA ALA A 138 -42.49 -34.29 -16.47
C ALA A 138 -43.74 -33.43 -16.41
N ARG A 139 -44.44 -33.42 -15.27
CA ARG A 139 -45.47 -32.41 -15.06
C ARG A 139 -44.69 -31.09 -15.10
N PRO A 140 -44.94 -30.23 -16.10
CA PRO A 140 -44.37 -28.90 -16.12
C PRO A 140 -45.13 -28.15 -15.03
N GLY A 141 -44.61 -28.31 -13.82
CA GLY A 141 -45.29 -27.98 -12.59
C GLY A 141 -44.56 -26.84 -11.93
N ARG A 142 -45.35 -25.86 -11.49
CA ARG A 142 -45.01 -24.74 -10.62
C ARG A 142 -44.07 -25.09 -9.45
N ASP A 143 -43.99 -26.37 -9.09
CA ASP A 143 -43.27 -26.95 -7.97
C ASP A 143 -41.75 -27.08 -8.19
N GLY A 144 -41.26 -27.00 -9.44
CA GLY A 144 -39.84 -27.13 -9.76
C GLY A 144 -38.99 -25.90 -9.43
N VAL A 145 -39.61 -24.72 -9.28
CA VAL A 145 -38.87 -23.45 -9.07
C VAL A 145 -38.08 -23.44 -7.76
N SER A 146 -38.54 -24.25 -6.80
CA SER A 146 -37.95 -24.42 -5.47
C SER A 146 -37.01 -25.63 -5.37
N ASP A 147 -36.60 -26.21 -6.51
CA ASP A 147 -35.63 -27.31 -6.54
C ASP A 147 -34.32 -26.87 -5.85
N PRO A 148 -33.94 -27.51 -4.72
CA PRO A 148 -32.79 -27.06 -3.93
C PRO A 148 -31.48 -27.14 -4.72
N VAL A 149 -31.31 -28.11 -5.61
CA VAL A 149 -30.08 -28.27 -6.40
C VAL A 149 -29.96 -27.15 -7.43
N ALA A 150 -31.05 -26.82 -8.10
CA ALA A 150 -31.08 -25.73 -9.08
C ALA A 150 -30.92 -24.35 -8.40
N LEU A 151 -31.46 -24.19 -7.19
CA LEU A 151 -31.25 -22.98 -6.38
C LEU A 151 -29.81 -22.85 -5.88
N ASP A 152 -29.12 -23.95 -5.58
CA ASP A 152 -27.70 -23.95 -5.23
C ASP A 152 -26.84 -23.57 -6.45
N GLU A 153 -27.11 -24.14 -7.62
CA GLU A 153 -26.47 -23.76 -8.90
C GLU A 153 -26.73 -22.28 -9.23
N LEU A 154 -27.96 -21.80 -9.00
CA LEU A 154 -28.32 -20.39 -9.16
C LEU A 154 -27.54 -19.50 -8.19
N ALA A 155 -27.46 -19.87 -6.92
CA ALA A 155 -26.74 -19.12 -5.89
C ALA A 155 -25.24 -19.04 -6.19
N GLU A 156 -24.63 -20.13 -6.67
CA GLU A 156 -23.23 -20.16 -7.11
C GLU A 156 -23.00 -19.28 -8.34
N THR A 157 -23.91 -19.36 -9.32
CA THR A 157 -23.88 -18.52 -10.53
C THR A 157 -23.99 -17.04 -10.16
N VAL A 158 -24.98 -16.68 -9.33
CA VAL A 158 -25.14 -15.32 -8.82
C VAL A 158 -23.86 -14.85 -8.13
N SER A 159 -23.27 -15.70 -7.29
CA SER A 159 -22.08 -15.38 -6.51
C SER A 159 -20.83 -15.18 -7.37
N SER A 160 -20.73 -15.88 -8.51
CA SER A 160 -19.58 -15.81 -9.43
C SER A 160 -19.73 -14.71 -10.50
N LEU A 161 -20.95 -14.42 -10.96
CA LEU A 161 -21.17 -13.54 -12.12
C LEU A 161 -21.08 -12.05 -11.77
N TRP A 162 -21.60 -11.65 -10.61
CA TRP A 162 -21.57 -10.25 -10.20
C TRP A 162 -20.50 -10.01 -9.15
N VAL A 163 -19.57 -9.11 -9.47
CA VAL A 163 -18.53 -8.65 -8.56
C VAL A 163 -19.14 -7.68 -7.56
N ASP A 164 -18.93 -7.95 -6.27
CA ASP A 164 -19.22 -6.98 -5.21
C ASP A 164 -18.18 -5.86 -5.28
N VAL A 165 -18.45 -4.86 -6.12
CA VAL A 165 -17.54 -3.71 -6.34
C VAL A 165 -17.18 -3.01 -5.03
N PRO A 166 -18.12 -2.74 -4.10
CA PRO A 166 -17.77 -2.19 -2.78
C PRO A 166 -16.78 -3.06 -1.99
N ARG A 167 -16.97 -4.37 -1.95
CA ARG A 167 -16.05 -5.30 -1.30
C ARG A 167 -14.70 -5.34 -2.01
N TRP A 168 -14.69 -5.43 -3.33
CA TRP A 168 -13.47 -5.46 -4.14
C TRP A 168 -12.66 -4.18 -3.97
N LEU A 169 -13.32 -3.01 -3.95
CA LEU A 169 -12.67 -1.73 -3.64
C LEU A 169 -12.08 -1.69 -2.23
N ARG A 170 -12.75 -2.29 -1.24
CA ARG A 170 -12.21 -2.40 0.12
C ARG A 170 -10.97 -3.28 0.15
N ASP A 171 -11.01 -4.41 -0.52
CA ASP A 171 -9.90 -5.35 -0.63
C ASP A 171 -8.73 -4.72 -1.40
N ALA A 172 -9.00 -3.98 -2.48
CA ALA A 172 -8.00 -3.23 -3.24
C ALA A 172 -7.34 -2.14 -2.38
N ARG A 173 -8.12 -1.37 -1.60
CA ARG A 173 -7.56 -0.37 -0.66
C ARG A 173 -6.68 -1.01 0.40
N ARG A 174 -7.08 -2.17 0.93
CA ARG A 174 -6.28 -2.93 1.88
C ARG A 174 -4.97 -3.39 1.24
N ALA A 175 -5.04 -3.96 0.04
CA ALA A 175 -3.86 -4.39 -0.70
C ALA A 175 -2.91 -3.23 -1.04
N ASP A 176 -3.45 -2.04 -1.35
CA ASP A 176 -2.68 -0.82 -1.56
C ASP A 176 -1.91 -0.40 -0.30
N VAL A 177 -2.55 -0.43 0.88
CA VAL A 177 -1.90 -0.15 2.18
C VAL A 177 -0.81 -1.18 2.47
N ASP A 178 -1.11 -2.47 2.32
CA ASP A 178 -0.14 -3.55 2.56
C ASP A 178 1.06 -3.44 1.60
N ARG A 179 0.82 -3.03 0.34
CA ARG A 179 1.89 -2.78 -0.64
C ARG A 179 2.75 -1.59 -0.22
N GLU A 180 2.14 -0.49 0.21
CA GLU A 180 2.86 0.69 0.69
C GLU A 180 3.82 0.32 1.84
N GLU A 181 3.34 -0.46 2.81
CA GLU A 181 4.15 -0.93 3.94
C GLU A 181 5.29 -1.85 3.49
N ARG A 182 5.02 -2.83 2.61
CA ARG A 182 6.06 -3.73 2.07
C ARG A 182 7.17 -2.96 1.35
N VAL A 183 6.80 -1.96 0.53
CA VAL A 183 7.79 -1.12 -0.17
C VAL A 183 8.64 -0.33 0.83
N LYS A 184 8.01 0.30 1.84
CA LYS A 184 8.74 1.04 2.88
C LYS A 184 9.74 0.15 3.62
N VAL A 185 9.36 -1.09 3.95
CA VAL A 185 10.25 -2.06 4.60
C VAL A 185 11.39 -2.47 3.66
N ALA A 186 11.09 -2.81 2.40
CA ALA A 186 12.10 -3.20 1.42
C ALA A 186 13.15 -2.10 1.18
N VAL A 187 12.72 -0.84 1.07
CA VAL A 187 13.62 0.31 0.93
C VAL A 187 14.48 0.49 2.18
N ARG A 188 13.93 0.34 3.40
CA ARG A 188 14.72 0.41 4.65
C ARG A 188 15.81 -0.65 4.71
N LEU A 189 15.45 -1.91 4.45
CA LEU A 189 16.41 -3.03 4.49
C LEU A 189 17.51 -2.86 3.42
N SER A 190 17.13 -2.44 2.22
CA SER A 190 18.09 -2.17 1.15
C SER A 190 18.99 -0.99 1.48
N ALA A 191 18.46 0.08 2.08
CA ALA A 191 19.26 1.21 2.53
C ALA A 191 20.27 0.80 3.60
N GLU A 192 19.88 0.00 4.59
CA GLU A 192 20.80 -0.53 5.61
C GLU A 192 21.92 -1.37 5.00
N ARG A 193 21.59 -2.20 4.00
CA ARG A 193 22.59 -2.95 3.22
C ARG A 193 23.54 -2.02 2.48
N ILE A 194 23.03 -1.02 1.75
CA ILE A 194 23.86 -0.03 1.06
C ILE A 194 24.78 0.70 2.03
N ILE A 195 24.27 1.12 3.20
CA ILE A 195 25.08 1.78 4.24
C ILE A 195 26.20 0.85 4.73
N SER A 196 25.90 -0.43 4.96
CA SER A 196 26.89 -1.41 5.38
C SER A 196 27.97 -1.60 4.31
N ASP A 197 27.56 -1.79 3.06
CA ASP A 197 28.46 -2.04 1.92
C ASP A 197 29.38 -0.84 1.64
N LEU A 198 28.85 0.39 1.75
CA LEU A 198 29.62 1.63 1.53
C LEU A 198 30.57 1.96 2.69
N LEU A 199 30.27 1.54 3.92
CA LEU A 199 31.11 1.80 5.08
C LEU A 199 32.08 0.65 5.40
N ASP A 200 31.98 -0.48 4.70
CA ASP A 200 32.87 -1.62 4.87
C ASP A 200 34.31 -1.23 4.50
N PRO A 201 35.29 -1.36 5.43
CA PRO A 201 36.70 -1.09 5.14
C PRO A 201 37.29 -1.96 4.02
N SER A 202 36.67 -3.11 3.72
CA SER A 202 37.18 -4.09 2.75
C SER A 202 36.88 -3.68 1.30
N SER A 203 35.95 -2.75 1.09
CA SER A 203 35.43 -2.35 -0.23
C SER A 203 36.43 -1.55 -1.07
N GLY A 204 37.58 -1.16 -0.51
CA GLY A 204 38.58 -0.33 -1.21
C GLY A 204 38.09 1.05 -1.65
N GLY A 205 36.95 1.50 -1.12
CA GLY A 205 36.29 2.75 -1.50
C GLY A 205 36.93 4.01 -0.89
N PRO A 206 36.31 5.19 -1.13
CA PRO A 206 36.79 6.47 -0.60
C PRO A 206 36.94 6.46 0.94
N ASP A 207 37.97 7.11 1.49
CA ASP A 207 38.17 7.18 2.95
C ASP A 207 37.11 8.11 3.57
N PRO A 208 36.22 7.62 4.46
CA PRO A 208 35.21 8.46 5.09
C PRO A 208 35.80 9.51 6.04
N ALA A 209 37.08 9.43 6.41
CA ALA A 209 37.73 10.47 7.21
C ALA A 209 38.19 11.69 6.39
N ASP A 210 38.26 11.56 5.07
CA ASP A 210 38.55 12.67 4.14
C ASP A 210 37.22 13.34 3.74
N PRO A 211 37.08 14.68 3.82
CA PRO A 211 35.86 15.38 3.39
C PRO A 211 35.44 15.02 1.97
N VAL A 212 36.37 14.99 1.01
CA VAL A 212 36.08 14.66 -0.39
C VAL A 212 35.56 13.22 -0.51
N GLY A 213 36.18 12.29 0.22
CA GLY A 213 35.71 10.90 0.29
C GLY A 213 34.34 10.75 0.94
N ALA A 214 34.06 11.51 2.00
CA ALA A 214 32.76 11.49 2.67
C ALA A 214 31.63 12.03 1.77
N ASP A 215 31.90 13.07 0.99
CA ASP A 215 30.93 13.63 0.03
C ASP A 215 30.67 12.65 -1.12
N ALA A 216 31.73 12.06 -1.70
CA ALA A 216 31.60 11.03 -2.74
C ALA A 216 30.79 9.81 -2.26
N LEU A 217 31.00 9.36 -1.02
CA LEU A 217 30.19 8.29 -0.42
C LEU A 217 28.73 8.71 -0.26
N GLY A 218 28.47 9.98 0.07
CA GLY A 218 27.13 10.54 0.17
C GLY A 218 26.38 10.54 -1.16
N GLU A 219 27.05 10.94 -2.25
CA GLU A 219 26.50 10.90 -3.60
C GLU A 219 26.20 9.47 -4.06
N LEU A 220 27.14 8.54 -3.83
CA LEU A 220 26.96 7.12 -4.14
C LEU A 220 25.80 6.50 -3.36
N PHE A 221 25.69 6.84 -2.06
CA PHE A 221 24.57 6.41 -1.23
C PHE A 221 23.23 6.88 -1.81
N LEU A 222 23.12 8.17 -2.15
CA LEU A 222 21.90 8.73 -2.74
C LEU A 222 21.57 8.11 -4.09
N ALA A 223 22.57 7.92 -4.95
CA ALA A 223 22.37 7.29 -6.26
C ALA A 223 21.85 5.85 -6.13
N ARG A 224 22.46 5.04 -5.26
CA ARG A 224 22.00 3.66 -5.02
C ARG A 224 20.62 3.62 -4.39
N LEU A 225 20.34 4.48 -3.41
CA LEU A 225 19.02 4.58 -2.79
C LEU A 225 17.94 4.98 -3.82
N ARG A 226 18.25 5.88 -4.75
CA ARG A 226 17.36 6.25 -5.87
C ARG A 226 17.04 5.04 -6.75
N CYS A 227 18.05 4.27 -7.16
CA CYS A 227 17.83 3.06 -7.95
C CYS A 227 16.92 2.07 -7.22
N THR A 228 17.18 1.80 -5.94
CA THR A 228 16.34 0.92 -5.13
C THR A 228 14.88 1.38 -5.06
N VAL A 229 14.62 2.68 -4.88
CA VAL A 229 13.24 3.20 -4.85
C VAL A 229 12.55 3.00 -6.20
N LEU A 230 13.27 3.27 -7.31
CA LEU A 230 12.74 3.09 -8.66
C LEU A 230 12.48 1.62 -9.00
N GLU A 231 13.32 0.69 -8.53
CA GLU A 231 13.13 -0.76 -8.68
C GLU A 231 11.85 -1.26 -7.99
N GLN A 232 11.37 -0.58 -6.95
CA GLN A 232 10.08 -0.88 -6.32
C GLN A 232 8.87 -0.35 -7.13
N GLY A 233 9.11 0.29 -8.27
CA GLY A 233 8.08 0.91 -9.11
C GLY A 233 7.45 2.14 -8.47
N VAL A 234 8.21 2.87 -7.65
CA VAL A 234 7.76 4.08 -6.95
C VAL A 234 8.60 5.28 -7.39
N GLU A 235 7.93 6.41 -7.57
CA GLU A 235 8.59 7.66 -7.93
C GLU A 235 9.50 8.15 -6.79
N TRP A 236 10.64 8.74 -7.14
CA TRP A 236 11.54 9.32 -6.15
C TRP A 236 10.88 10.51 -5.44
N PRO A 237 10.75 10.50 -4.10
CA PRO A 237 10.13 11.59 -3.38
C PRO A 237 11.01 12.85 -3.46
N ARG A 238 10.37 14.02 -3.56
CA ARG A 238 11.09 15.31 -3.44
C ARG A 238 11.56 15.48 -2.00
N VAL A 239 12.81 15.12 -1.73
CA VAL A 239 13.50 15.33 -0.44
C VAL A 239 14.01 16.76 -0.40
N ARG A 240 13.69 17.52 0.65
CA ARG A 240 14.21 18.90 0.80
C ARG A 240 15.61 18.78 1.38
N GLY A 241 16.64 18.99 0.56
CA GLY A 241 18.03 19.08 1.05
C GLY A 241 19.07 18.24 0.32
N GLY A 242 18.72 17.48 -0.73
CA GLY A 242 19.71 16.68 -1.46
C GLY A 242 20.86 17.48 -2.08
N GLU A 243 20.61 18.75 -2.43
CA GLU A 243 21.56 19.60 -3.14
C GLU A 243 22.38 20.52 -2.22
N SER A 244 21.82 20.96 -1.08
CA SER A 244 22.53 21.85 -0.15
C SER A 244 23.21 21.14 1.02
N VAL A 245 22.85 19.89 1.33
CA VAL A 245 23.39 19.18 2.50
C VAL A 245 24.81 18.66 2.22
N TYR A 246 25.18 18.44 0.95
CA TYR A 246 26.55 18.04 0.54
C TYR A 246 27.41 19.20 0.00
N SER A 247 26.81 20.33 -0.37
CA SER A 247 27.55 21.55 -0.74
C SER A 247 27.96 22.35 0.50
N GLY A 248 28.76 21.74 1.37
CA GLY A 248 29.48 22.43 2.45
C GLY A 248 30.76 23.08 1.93
N ALA A 249 30.66 23.92 0.91
CA ALA A 249 31.72 24.87 0.62
C ALA A 249 31.79 25.87 1.78
N GLY A 250 33.00 26.09 2.30
CA GLY A 250 33.26 26.87 3.51
C GLY A 250 32.52 28.20 3.55
N GLY A 251 31.81 28.43 4.65
CA GLY A 251 31.24 29.72 5.00
C GLY A 251 31.51 29.96 6.48
N ASP A 252 32.63 30.61 6.78
CA ASP A 252 32.82 31.37 8.01
C ASP A 252 31.71 32.44 8.04
N GLY A 253 30.62 32.13 8.74
CA GLY A 253 29.51 33.04 8.95
C GLY A 253 29.44 33.40 10.43
N VAL A 254 30.23 34.39 10.83
CA VAL A 254 30.01 35.16 12.05
C VAL A 254 28.62 35.82 11.92
N GLY A 255 27.69 35.40 12.78
CA GLY A 255 26.37 36.00 12.90
C GLY A 255 26.07 36.24 14.37
N GLU A 256 26.33 37.46 14.83
CA GLU A 256 25.94 37.98 16.14
C GLU A 256 24.42 38.26 16.21
N GLY A 257 23.82 37.85 17.33
CA GLY A 257 22.67 38.52 17.98
C GLY A 257 21.29 37.82 17.91
N PRO A 258 20.34 38.19 18.80
CA PRO A 258 20.41 38.17 20.27
C PRO A 258 19.15 37.57 20.97
N GLY A 259 19.23 37.28 22.28
CA GLY A 259 18.09 37.08 23.20
C GLY A 259 17.62 35.61 23.36
N ASP A 260 18.02 34.86 24.38
CA ASP A 260 17.60 34.91 25.80
C ASP A 260 16.17 34.40 26.07
N VAL A 261 16.07 33.11 26.46
CA VAL A 261 15.12 32.60 27.46
C VAL A 261 15.79 31.42 28.16
N GLY A 262 16.04 31.57 29.46
CA GLY A 262 16.62 30.56 30.31
C GLY A 262 15.63 29.53 30.87
N ASP A 263 16.26 28.58 31.54
CA ASP A 263 15.80 27.76 32.66
C ASP A 263 15.32 26.31 32.38
N GLY A 264 15.78 25.40 33.26
CA GLY A 264 15.38 24.00 33.31
C GLY A 264 16.52 22.99 33.27
N GLY A 265 17.26 22.86 34.37
CA GLY A 265 18.44 22.01 34.50
C GLY A 265 18.22 20.49 34.27
N SER A 266 19.25 19.87 33.70
CA SER A 266 19.66 18.51 34.03
C SER A 266 21.16 18.41 33.79
N ARG A 267 21.94 18.61 34.87
CA ARG A 267 23.36 18.29 34.91
C ARG A 267 23.49 16.77 35.07
N ASP A 268 23.98 16.11 34.03
CA ASP A 268 24.54 14.77 34.20
C ASP A 268 25.87 14.87 35.01
N PRO A 269 26.15 13.97 35.96
CA PRO A 269 27.21 14.15 36.95
C PRO A 269 28.59 13.58 36.56
N TYR A 270 28.80 13.13 35.32
CA TYR A 270 30.05 12.49 34.93
C TYR A 270 30.53 12.94 33.54
N GLY A 271 31.53 13.83 33.51
CA GLY A 271 32.20 14.19 32.27
C GLY A 271 33.00 15.49 32.35
N GLY A 272 33.82 15.67 33.38
CA GLY A 272 34.80 16.75 33.40
C GLY A 272 35.84 16.53 32.30
N GLU A 273 35.70 17.24 31.18
CA GLU A 273 36.81 17.48 30.26
C GLU A 273 37.70 18.55 30.89
N GLU A 274 38.71 18.11 31.65
CA GLU A 274 39.81 19.00 32.07
C GLU A 274 40.73 19.29 30.87
N PRO A 275 40.95 20.56 30.49
CA PRO A 275 41.91 20.94 29.45
C PRO A 275 43.38 20.97 29.96
N GLY A 276 43.73 20.09 30.91
CA GLY A 276 45.08 19.98 31.50
C GLY A 276 45.73 18.59 31.38
N GLY A 277 44.99 17.57 30.93
CA GLY A 277 45.44 16.17 30.98
C GLY A 277 46.49 15.77 29.93
N ASP A 278 46.60 16.50 28.82
CA ASP A 278 47.50 16.13 27.72
C ASP A 278 48.97 16.47 28.00
N HIS A 279 49.24 17.56 28.73
CA HIS A 279 50.61 17.94 29.13
C HIS A 279 51.19 16.98 30.17
N ASN A 280 50.38 16.60 31.18
CA ASN A 280 50.79 15.64 32.21
C ASN A 280 50.98 14.22 31.66
N ARG A 281 50.17 13.80 30.68
CA ARG A 281 50.40 12.54 29.95
C ARG A 281 51.64 12.60 29.08
N MET A 282 51.95 13.73 28.45
CA MET A 282 53.18 13.91 27.67
C MET A 282 54.43 13.89 28.56
N LEU A 283 54.38 14.46 29.76
CA LEU A 283 55.46 14.40 30.76
C LEU A 283 55.66 12.98 31.33
N LEU A 284 54.58 12.27 31.66
CA LEU A 284 54.66 10.87 32.11
C LEU A 284 55.23 9.93 31.05
N VAL A 285 54.96 10.21 29.76
CA VAL A 285 55.53 9.46 28.64
C VAL A 285 57.04 9.72 28.48
N LEU A 286 57.48 10.95 28.73
CA LEU A 286 58.90 11.31 28.76
C LEU A 286 59.65 10.57 29.87
N VAL A 287 59.08 10.53 31.08
CA VAL A 287 59.65 9.81 32.24
C VAL A 287 59.70 8.30 32.01
N ALA A 288 58.66 7.70 31.43
CA ALA A 288 58.64 6.26 31.12
C ALA A 288 59.63 5.88 29.99
N SER A 289 59.87 6.76 29.01
CA SER A 289 60.85 6.54 27.94
C SER A 289 62.30 6.69 28.40
N ALA A 290 62.55 7.48 29.45
CA ALA A 290 63.87 7.63 30.06
C ALA A 290 64.35 6.32 30.72
N GLY A 291 63.45 5.54 31.32
CA GLY A 291 63.80 4.29 32.00
C GLY A 291 64.40 3.21 31.08
N ALA A 292 63.87 3.07 29.86
CA ALA A 292 64.38 2.10 28.89
C ALA A 292 65.71 2.54 28.25
N GLY A 293 65.89 3.85 28.02
CA GLY A 293 67.15 4.41 27.50
C GLY A 293 68.31 4.29 28.50
N VAL A 294 68.04 4.47 29.79
CA VAL A 294 69.04 4.32 30.87
C VAL A 294 69.54 2.87 30.99
N ALA A 295 68.65 1.87 30.86
CA ALA A 295 69.05 0.46 30.92
C ALA A 295 69.96 0.04 29.75
N CYS A 296 69.68 0.51 28.52
CA CYS A 296 70.54 0.26 27.36
C CYS A 296 71.89 1.01 27.44
N ALA A 297 71.89 2.25 27.93
CA ALA A 297 73.12 3.04 28.09
C ALA A 297 74.09 2.41 29.10
N LEU A 298 73.57 1.81 30.18
CA LEU A 298 74.36 1.10 31.19
C LEU A 298 74.93 -0.24 30.69
N ALA A 299 74.18 -0.97 29.86
CA ALA A 299 74.64 -2.24 29.29
C ALA A 299 75.73 -2.04 28.22
N ALA A 300 75.56 -1.07 27.32
CA ALA A 300 76.53 -0.77 26.26
C ALA A 300 77.77 -0.01 26.75
N GLY A 301 77.60 0.86 27.76
CA GLY A 301 78.70 1.64 28.35
C GLY A 301 79.80 0.80 28.99
N ARG A 302 79.47 -0.42 29.46
CA ARG A 302 80.46 -1.37 30.01
C ARG A 302 81.31 -2.07 28.96
N LEU A 303 80.86 -2.15 27.72
CA LEU A 303 81.53 -2.89 26.64
C LEU A 303 82.31 -1.99 25.67
N ALA A 304 81.86 -0.75 25.44
CA ALA A 304 82.39 0.14 24.40
C ALA A 304 82.76 1.55 24.88
N GLY A 305 82.64 1.83 26.19
CA GLY A 305 82.93 3.14 26.78
C GLY A 305 81.70 4.06 26.87
N PRO A 306 81.77 5.12 27.71
CA PRO A 306 80.61 5.91 28.13
C PRO A 306 79.96 6.69 26.98
N VAL A 307 80.75 7.20 26.04
CA VAL A 307 80.23 7.96 24.88
C VAL A 307 79.39 7.06 23.95
N ALA A 308 79.85 5.83 23.70
CA ALA A 308 79.13 4.87 22.88
C ALA A 308 77.78 4.46 23.52
N GLY A 309 77.76 4.29 24.85
CA GLY A 309 76.53 4.00 25.60
C GLY A 309 75.48 5.10 25.51
N VAL A 310 75.89 6.38 25.60
CA VAL A 310 74.98 7.53 25.46
C VAL A 310 74.40 7.60 24.04
N VAL A 311 75.24 7.45 23.00
CA VAL A 311 74.79 7.48 21.61
C VAL A 311 73.80 6.35 21.33
N ALA A 312 74.09 5.13 21.78
CA ALA A 312 73.17 3.99 21.64
C ALA A 312 71.84 4.21 22.36
N GLY A 313 71.87 4.74 23.59
CA GLY A 313 70.67 5.07 24.37
C GLY A 313 69.78 6.12 23.70
N VAL A 314 70.38 7.17 23.14
CA VAL A 314 69.66 8.23 22.40
C VAL A 314 69.02 7.68 21.13
N VAL A 315 69.74 6.85 20.37
CA VAL A 315 69.19 6.22 19.14
C VAL A 315 67.99 5.33 19.47
N VAL A 316 68.09 4.49 20.51
CA VAL A 316 66.96 3.64 20.95
C VAL A 316 65.77 4.49 21.40
N ALA A 317 66.01 5.57 22.17
CA ALA A 317 64.95 6.47 22.60
C ALA A 317 64.24 7.14 21.41
N LEU A 318 64.99 7.61 20.40
CA LEU A 318 64.43 8.19 19.18
C LEU A 318 63.60 7.17 18.39
N VAL A 319 64.09 5.95 18.22
CA VAL A 319 63.36 4.87 17.52
C VAL A 319 62.04 4.55 18.23
N LEU A 320 62.05 4.42 19.56
CA LEU A 320 60.85 4.18 20.35
C LEU A 320 59.88 5.36 20.29
N ALA A 321 60.38 6.59 20.31
CA ALA A 321 59.56 7.80 20.16
C ALA A 321 58.86 7.83 18.79
N VAL A 322 59.57 7.48 17.70
CA VAL A 322 58.99 7.40 16.35
C VAL A 322 57.96 6.28 16.23
N LEU A 323 58.26 5.08 16.75
CA LEU A 323 57.30 3.95 16.78
C LEU A 323 56.03 4.33 17.54
N ARG A 324 56.17 4.95 18.71
CA ARG A 324 55.04 5.37 19.55
C ARG A 324 54.26 6.53 18.93
N TRP A 325 54.93 7.46 18.26
CA TRP A 325 54.23 8.50 17.50
C TRP A 325 53.41 7.87 16.35
N ARG A 326 53.98 6.89 15.64
CA ARG A 326 53.24 6.15 14.60
C ARG A 326 52.03 5.40 15.14
N THR A 327 52.13 4.75 16.31
CA THR A 327 50.97 4.06 16.90
C THR A 327 49.89 5.05 17.36
N VAL A 328 50.28 6.13 18.05
CA VAL A 328 49.32 7.15 18.52
C VAL A 328 48.65 7.86 17.34
N THR A 329 49.38 8.15 16.26
CA THR A 329 48.78 8.74 15.05
C THR A 329 47.87 7.77 14.32
N ALA A 330 48.22 6.48 14.26
CA ALA A 330 47.36 5.44 13.72
C ALA A 330 46.06 5.32 14.53
N GLU A 331 46.14 5.31 15.86
CA GLU A 331 44.96 5.29 16.74
C GLU A 331 44.08 6.53 16.58
N ARG A 332 44.69 7.73 16.50
CA ARG A 332 43.94 8.98 16.28
C ARG A 332 43.21 8.94 14.94
N ARG A 333 43.82 8.42 13.88
CA ARG A 333 43.18 8.23 12.57
C ARG A 333 42.05 7.20 12.66
N ALA A 334 42.25 6.08 13.35
CA ALA A 334 41.20 5.07 13.56
C ALA A 334 39.99 5.65 14.32
N ARG A 335 40.23 6.43 15.39
CA ARG A 335 39.17 7.12 16.15
C ARG A 335 38.42 8.14 15.31
N ARG A 336 39.13 8.92 14.48
CA ARG A 336 38.49 9.87 13.54
C ARG A 336 37.60 9.13 12.54
N ARG A 337 38.09 8.06 11.90
CA ARG A 337 37.30 7.21 10.99
C ARG A 337 36.05 6.65 11.65
N ALA A 338 36.17 6.11 12.86
CA ALA A 338 35.03 5.57 13.59
C ALA A 338 33.96 6.64 13.88
N ARG A 339 34.37 7.84 14.32
CA ARG A 339 33.47 8.97 14.55
C ARG A 339 32.77 9.41 13.27
N THR A 340 33.50 9.54 12.16
CA THR A 340 32.90 9.97 10.89
C THR A 340 31.95 8.93 10.33
N ARG A 341 32.27 7.63 10.42
CA ARG A 341 31.35 6.54 10.03
C ARG A 341 30.03 6.60 10.81
N THR A 342 30.09 6.81 12.12
CA THR A 342 28.87 6.95 12.95
C THR A 342 28.06 8.19 12.55
N ARG A 343 28.72 9.32 12.25
CA ARG A 343 28.06 10.54 11.77
C ARG A 343 27.38 10.32 10.42
N LEU A 344 28.08 9.71 9.46
CA LEU A 344 27.52 9.37 8.14
C LEU A 344 26.32 8.43 8.27
N ARG A 345 26.44 7.37 9.08
CA ARG A 345 25.33 6.43 9.32
C ARG A 345 24.11 7.11 9.92
N ARG A 346 24.28 8.02 10.89
CA ARG A 346 23.17 8.82 11.46
C ARG A 346 22.54 9.73 10.41
N ARG A 347 23.36 10.47 9.66
CA ARG A 347 22.89 11.38 8.60
C ARG A 347 22.12 10.64 7.51
N TRP A 348 22.65 9.51 7.03
CA TRP A 348 21.98 8.67 6.05
C TRP A 348 20.71 8.05 6.61
N GLY A 349 20.69 7.64 7.89
CA GLY A 349 19.47 7.19 8.57
C GLY A 349 18.36 8.24 8.56
N VAL A 350 18.69 9.52 8.77
CA VAL A 350 17.72 10.63 8.67
C VAL A 350 17.17 10.76 7.24
N VAL A 351 18.05 10.69 6.23
CA VAL A 351 17.62 10.75 4.82
C VAL A 351 16.71 9.58 4.47
N VAL A 352 17.04 8.36 4.90
CA VAL A 352 16.19 7.18 4.70
C VAL A 352 14.83 7.37 5.36
N ALA A 353 14.80 7.86 6.61
CA ALA A 353 13.55 8.13 7.31
C ALA A 353 12.71 9.17 6.56
N GLU A 354 13.31 10.25 6.07
CA GLU A 354 12.61 11.28 5.29
C GLU A 354 12.07 10.71 3.97
N VAL A 355 12.89 9.99 3.20
CA VAL A 355 12.49 9.32 1.96
C VAL A 355 11.31 8.40 2.23
N VAL A 356 11.44 7.48 3.18
CA VAL A 356 10.41 6.48 3.52
C VAL A 356 9.12 7.12 3.99
N SER A 357 9.19 8.23 4.74
CA SER A 357 8.00 8.96 5.18
C SER A 357 7.22 9.62 4.03
N ARG A 358 7.89 9.90 2.90
CA ARG A 358 7.32 10.55 1.72
C ARG A 358 7.06 9.61 0.55
N LEU A 359 7.42 8.34 0.65
CA LEU A 359 7.11 7.35 -0.38
C LEU A 359 5.59 7.22 -0.51
N ARG A 360 5.09 7.39 -1.74
CA ARG A 360 3.70 7.15 -2.11
C ARG A 360 3.66 6.11 -3.22
N THR A 361 3.09 4.95 -2.93
CA THR A 361 2.83 3.94 -3.95
C THR A 361 1.60 4.32 -4.77
N PRO A 362 1.62 4.18 -6.10
CA PRO A 362 0.42 4.36 -6.92
C PRO A 362 -0.67 3.38 -6.47
N ARG A 363 -1.87 3.89 -6.25
CA ARG A 363 -3.00 3.14 -5.67
C ARG A 363 -3.89 2.57 -6.77
N ALA A 364 -4.02 1.25 -6.80
CA ALA A 364 -4.86 0.56 -7.76
C ALA A 364 -6.35 0.89 -7.54
N ALA A 365 -6.76 1.08 -6.29
CA ALA A 365 -8.15 1.41 -5.96
C ALA A 365 -8.59 2.77 -6.54
N GLU A 366 -7.69 3.75 -6.59
CA GLU A 366 -8.00 5.08 -7.14
C GLU A 366 -8.12 5.05 -8.66
N ALA A 367 -7.25 4.31 -9.34
CA ALA A 367 -7.35 4.08 -10.78
C ALA A 367 -8.68 3.40 -11.16
N LEU A 368 -9.10 2.40 -10.39
CA LEU A 368 -10.36 1.69 -10.64
C LEU A 368 -11.58 2.57 -10.36
N VAL A 369 -11.55 3.41 -9.33
CA VAL A 369 -12.64 4.38 -9.09
C VAL A 369 -12.74 5.36 -10.25
N LEU A 370 -11.62 5.82 -10.79
CA LEU A 370 -11.61 6.70 -11.97
C LEU A 370 -12.17 5.99 -13.20
N GLU A 371 -11.81 4.72 -13.43
CA GLU A 371 -12.34 3.92 -14.54
C GLU A 371 -13.85 3.66 -14.39
N LEU A 372 -14.32 3.30 -13.20
CA LEU A 372 -15.75 3.10 -12.93
C LEU A 372 -16.56 4.41 -12.97
N SER A 373 -15.95 5.55 -12.67
CA SER A 373 -16.60 6.86 -12.69
C SER A 373 -16.57 7.51 -14.08
N GLY A 374 -15.53 7.24 -14.88
CA GLY A 374 -15.39 7.68 -16.27
C GLY A 374 -16.06 6.74 -17.26
N GLY A 375 -16.21 5.46 -16.89
CA GLY A 375 -16.89 4.40 -17.63
C GLY A 375 -18.41 4.45 -17.49
N GLY A 376 -19.01 5.63 -17.63
CA GLY A 376 -20.33 5.71 -18.24
C GLY A 376 -20.19 5.20 -19.67
N LEU A 377 -20.22 3.87 -19.84
CA LEU A 377 -20.11 3.19 -21.11
C LEU A 377 -21.17 3.75 -22.08
N ARG A 378 -20.64 4.39 -23.12
CA ARG A 378 -21.28 4.61 -24.41
C ARG A 378 -21.52 3.29 -25.12
#